data_AF-A0A817ZZL2-F1
#
_entry.id   AF-A0A817ZZL2-F1
#
_cell.length_a   1.000
_cell.length_b   1.000
_cell.length_c   1.000
_cell.angle_alpha   90.00
_cell.angle_beta   90.00
_cell.angle_gamma   90.00
#
_symmetry.space_group_name_H-M   'P 1'
#
loop_
_entity.id
_entity.type
_entity.pdbx_description
1 polymer ?
#
loop_
_entity_poly.entity_id
_entity_poly.type
_entity_poly.pdbx_seq_one_letter_code
_entity_poly.pdbx_strand_id
1 'polypeptide(L)'
;MERISIWKYCTNGTGLTEFGLRFSDLNSYRNGLLMYTSIEQAFDRKELCFIYNPFQGELVLKILHKGYGGIMETMVLDKNDQNLYKNYIKFKDIDGKALSLPLNVYPFRRLLNWDARCAHEYAKNKKWIPENDNFEDFYDLSDLVSLPGDDLNEQEIY
;
A
#
# COMPACT_ATOMS: atom_id res chain seq x y z
N MET A 1 1.27 -16.26 -2.77
CA MET A 1 1.30 -14.81 -3.04
C MET A 1 0.20 -14.44 -4.02
N GLU A 2 -0.52 -13.35 -3.76
CA GLU A 2 -1.65 -12.85 -4.56
C GLU A 2 -1.41 -11.37 -4.91
N ARG A 3 -1.93 -10.94 -6.06
CA ARG A 3 -1.84 -9.54 -6.50
C ARG A 3 -3.02 -8.78 -5.92
N ILE A 4 -2.75 -7.87 -4.99
CA ILE A 4 -3.77 -6.94 -4.50
C ILE A 4 -3.95 -5.81 -5.51
N SER A 5 -5.17 -5.30 -5.61
CA SER A 5 -5.46 -4.10 -6.39
C SER A 5 -5.60 -2.91 -5.45
N ILE A 6 -4.82 -1.87 -5.66
CA ILE A 6 -4.87 -0.67 -4.80
C ILE A 6 -6.21 0.04 -5.02
N TRP A 7 -6.58 0.25 -6.29
CA TRP A 7 -7.93 0.62 -6.67
C TRP A 7 -8.71 -0.61 -7.14
N LYS A 8 -9.86 -0.87 -6.52
CA LYS A 8 -10.62 -2.09 -6.75
C LYS A 8 -11.18 -2.15 -8.16
N TYR A 9 -11.01 -3.27 -8.85
CA TYR A 9 -11.57 -3.51 -10.19
C TYR A 9 -13.09 -3.35 -10.26
N CYS A 10 -13.81 -3.69 -9.18
CA CYS A 10 -15.27 -3.55 -9.13
C CYS A 10 -15.78 -2.10 -9.19
N THR A 11 -14.89 -1.10 -9.07
CA THR A 11 -15.25 0.31 -9.27
C THR A 11 -15.41 0.68 -10.75
N ASN A 12 -15.02 -0.21 -11.68
CA ASN A 12 -14.96 0.06 -13.12
C ASN A 12 -14.16 1.33 -13.47
N GLY A 13 -13.17 1.68 -12.65
CA GLY A 13 -12.34 2.87 -12.82
C GLY A 13 -13.03 4.19 -12.43
N THR A 14 -14.25 4.14 -11.90
CA THR A 14 -14.93 5.30 -11.32
C THR A 14 -14.07 5.88 -10.20
N GLY A 15 -13.84 7.19 -10.21
CA GLY A 15 -13.03 7.91 -9.22
C GLY A 15 -11.53 8.01 -9.55
N LEU A 16 -11.01 7.24 -10.52
CA LEU A 16 -9.58 7.33 -10.91
C LEU A 16 -9.18 8.72 -11.42
N THR A 17 -10.11 9.41 -12.07
CA THR A 17 -9.88 10.77 -12.58
C THR A 17 -9.62 11.79 -11.48
N GLU A 18 -10.12 11.58 -10.26
CA GLU A 18 -9.84 12.44 -9.10
C GLU A 18 -8.37 12.38 -8.69
N PHE A 19 -7.70 11.27 -9.02
CA PHE A 19 -6.27 11.08 -8.80
C PHE A 19 -5.43 11.41 -10.05
N GLY A 20 -6.03 11.99 -11.09
CA GLY A 20 -5.37 12.27 -12.37
C GLY A 20 -5.02 11.02 -13.18
N LEU A 21 -5.66 9.88 -12.89
CA LEU A 21 -5.47 8.62 -13.59
C LEU A 21 -6.58 8.39 -14.63
N ARG A 22 -6.24 7.66 -15.69
CA ARG A 22 -7.16 7.29 -16.76
C ARG A 22 -7.84 5.95 -16.44
N PHE A 23 -8.99 5.70 -17.06
CA PHE A 23 -9.67 4.39 -16.96
C PHE A 23 -8.76 3.22 -17.38
N SER A 24 -7.86 3.43 -18.33
CA SER A 24 -6.87 2.43 -18.76
C SER A 24 -5.88 2.03 -17.66
N ASP A 25 -5.64 2.92 -16.69
CA ASP A 25 -4.70 2.68 -15.59
C ASP A 25 -5.21 1.66 -14.58
N LEU A 26 -6.51 1.33 -14.62
CA LEU A 26 -7.11 0.28 -13.81
C LEU A 26 -6.43 -1.09 -14.05
N ASN A 27 -6.07 -1.37 -15.30
CA ASN A 27 -5.38 -2.61 -15.70
C ASN A 27 -3.86 -2.51 -15.62
N SER A 28 -3.30 -1.34 -15.27
CA SER A 28 -1.86 -1.15 -15.16
C SER A 28 -1.27 -2.03 -14.07
N TYR A 29 -0.07 -2.56 -14.29
CA TYR A 29 0.69 -3.25 -13.24
C TYR A 29 0.98 -2.34 -12.04
N ARG A 30 1.00 -1.01 -12.24
CA ARG A 30 1.15 0.01 -11.19
C ARG A 30 -0.08 0.11 -10.27
N ASN A 31 -1.24 -0.43 -10.65
CA ASN A 31 -2.42 -0.53 -9.80
C ASN A 31 -2.42 -1.78 -8.89
N GLY A 32 -1.30 -2.50 -8.80
CA GLY A 32 -1.24 -3.66 -7.89
C GLY A 32 0.07 -3.82 -7.15
N LEU A 33 -0.02 -4.55 -6.05
CA LEU A 33 1.10 -4.99 -5.23
C LEU A 33 1.02 -6.51 -5.06
N LEU A 34 2.16 -7.18 -5.22
CA LEU A 34 2.25 -8.63 -4.99
C LEU A 34 2.58 -8.88 -3.53
N MET A 35 1.71 -9.57 -2.80
CA MET A 35 1.88 -9.78 -1.36
C MET A 35 1.43 -11.16 -0.89
N TYR A 36 1.76 -11.49 0.36
CA TYR A 36 1.21 -12.66 1.04
C TYR A 36 -0.26 -12.43 1.35
N THR A 37 -1.06 -13.49 1.26
CA THR A 37 -2.51 -13.41 1.46
C THR A 37 -2.90 -12.89 2.84
N SER A 38 -2.09 -13.15 3.88
CA SER A 38 -2.34 -12.57 5.21
C SER A 38 -2.22 -11.03 5.22
N ILE A 39 -1.26 -10.48 4.46
CA ILE A 39 -1.04 -9.03 4.34
C ILE A 39 -2.17 -8.41 3.51
N GLU A 40 -2.57 -9.05 2.42
CA GLU A 40 -3.73 -8.63 1.62
C GLU A 40 -5.00 -8.54 2.47
N GLN A 41 -5.29 -9.58 3.25
CA GLN A 41 -6.46 -9.59 4.12
C GLN A 41 -6.43 -8.48 5.18
N ALA A 42 -5.25 -8.22 5.77
CA ALA A 42 -5.08 -7.14 6.73
C ALA A 42 -5.19 -5.75 6.08
N PHE A 43 -4.72 -5.62 4.83
CA PHE A 43 -4.86 -4.42 4.02
C PHE A 43 -6.34 -4.13 3.69
N ASP A 44 -7.09 -5.13 3.22
CA ASP A 44 -8.52 -5.01 2.92
C ASP A 44 -9.35 -4.62 4.16
N ARG A 45 -8.96 -5.13 5.33
CA ARG A 45 -9.58 -4.79 6.62
C ARG A 45 -9.13 -3.45 7.22
N LYS A 46 -8.24 -2.72 6.54
CA LYS A 46 -7.68 -1.43 6.99
C LYS A 46 -6.91 -1.53 8.30
N GLU A 47 -6.32 -2.69 8.58
CA GLU A 47 -5.54 -2.94 9.79
C GLU A 47 -4.07 -2.52 9.62
N LEU A 48 -3.62 -2.37 8.36
CA LEU A 48 -2.34 -1.83 7.96
C LEU A 48 -2.49 -0.93 6.72
N CYS A 49 -1.48 -0.11 6.46
CA CYS A 49 -1.38 0.72 5.26
C CYS A 49 0.07 0.83 4.78
N PHE A 50 0.26 1.41 3.59
CA PHE A 50 1.57 1.72 3.03
C PHE A 50 1.78 3.22 2.94
N ILE A 51 2.92 3.70 3.44
CA ILE A 51 3.27 5.11 3.43
C ILE A 51 4.56 5.27 2.65
N TYR A 52 4.63 6.31 1.82
CA TYR A 52 5.84 6.63 1.08
C TYR A 52 6.76 7.50 1.94
N ASN A 53 8.00 7.05 2.15
CA ASN A 53 9.04 7.85 2.81
C ASN A 53 9.85 8.59 1.74
N PRO A 54 9.68 9.92 1.57
CA PRO A 54 10.39 10.69 0.54
C PRO A 54 11.89 10.81 0.82
N PHE A 55 12.33 10.74 2.08
CA PHE A 55 13.74 10.86 2.45
C PHE A 55 14.56 9.64 2.00
N GLN A 56 13.93 8.47 2.00
CA GLN A 56 14.56 7.20 1.60
C GLN A 56 14.11 6.73 0.20
N GLY A 57 13.02 7.30 -0.34
CA GLY A 57 12.44 6.87 -1.61
C GLY A 57 11.73 5.51 -1.53
N GLU A 58 11.32 5.09 -0.33
CA GLU A 58 10.83 3.74 -0.04
C GLU A 58 9.36 3.74 0.37
N LEU A 59 8.61 2.70 -0.03
CA LEU A 59 7.27 2.45 0.51
C LEU A 59 7.40 1.60 1.77
N VAL A 60 6.93 2.12 2.89
CA VAL A 60 7.02 1.49 4.20
C VAL A 60 5.64 0.96 4.61
N LEU A 61 5.61 -0.27 5.13
CA LEU A 61 4.40 -0.84 5.72
C LEU A 61 4.21 -0.28 7.14
N LYS A 62 3.04 0.30 7.44
CA LYS A 62 2.66 0.76 8.78
C LYS A 62 1.44 -0.02 9.26
N ILE A 63 1.54 -0.62 10.44
CA ILE A 63 0.41 -1.28 11.09
C ILE A 63 -0.37 -0.25 11.90
N LEU A 64 -1.70 -0.30 11.78
CA LEU A 64 -2.61 0.58 12.50
C LEU A 64 -3.31 -0.16 13.66
N HIS A 65 -3.68 -1.43 13.47
CA HIS A 65 -4.38 -2.21 14.49
C HIS A 65 -3.40 -2.96 15.42
N LYS A 66 -2.81 -2.24 16.37
CA LYS A 66 -1.80 -2.77 17.32
C LYS A 66 -2.36 -3.22 18.68
N GLY A 67 -3.58 -2.81 19.01
CA GLY A 67 -4.21 -3.02 20.32
C GLY A 67 -4.68 -4.45 20.58
N TYR A 68 -5.52 -4.62 21.62
CA TYR A 68 -6.13 -5.91 21.94
C TYR A 68 -6.98 -6.44 20.77
N GLY A 69 -6.72 -7.66 20.32
CA GLY A 69 -7.34 -8.22 19.11
C GLY A 69 -6.74 -7.71 17.79
N GLY A 70 -5.62 -6.97 17.86
CA GLY A 70 -4.88 -6.48 16.72
C GLY A 70 -4.09 -7.56 15.99
N ILE A 71 -3.49 -7.18 14.87
CA ILE A 71 -2.78 -8.12 13.99
C ILE A 71 -1.33 -8.36 14.39
N MET A 72 -0.81 -7.63 15.38
CA MET A 72 0.63 -7.62 15.71
C MET A 72 1.22 -9.00 16.02
N GLU A 73 0.47 -9.85 16.72
CA GLU A 73 0.91 -11.21 17.08
C GLU A 73 0.47 -12.27 16.07
N THR A 74 -0.29 -11.87 15.04
CA THR A 74 -0.73 -12.74 13.94
C THR A 74 0.45 -13.07 13.03
N MET A 75 0.48 -14.30 12.54
CA MET A 75 1.50 -14.75 11.60
C MET A 75 1.20 -14.22 10.19
N VAL A 76 2.27 -13.86 9.49
CA VAL A 76 2.26 -13.58 8.06
C VAL A 76 2.44 -14.92 7.34
N LEU A 77 1.38 -15.40 6.69
CA LEU A 77 1.33 -16.74 6.11
C LEU A 77 0.98 -16.65 4.63
N ASP A 78 1.71 -17.42 3.82
CA ASP A 78 1.24 -17.78 2.48
C ASP A 78 0.32 -19.00 2.60
N LYS A 79 -0.89 -18.93 2.03
CA LYS A 79 -1.81 -20.08 2.01
C LYS A 79 -1.22 -21.29 1.27
N ASN A 80 -0.17 -21.10 0.48
CA ASN A 80 0.41 -22.11 -0.39
C ASN A 80 1.74 -22.72 0.13
N ASP A 81 2.28 -22.28 1.28
CA ASP A 81 3.57 -22.79 1.77
C ASP A 81 3.40 -23.96 2.75
N GLN A 82 3.83 -25.16 2.35
CA GLN A 82 3.75 -26.36 3.20
C GLN A 82 4.76 -26.36 4.37
N ASN A 83 5.77 -25.47 4.38
CA ASN A 83 6.76 -25.31 5.46
C ASN A 83 6.41 -24.22 6.48
N LEU A 84 5.12 -23.85 6.53
CA LEU A 84 4.48 -22.74 7.24
C LEU A 84 4.99 -22.43 8.67
N TYR A 85 5.49 -23.43 9.40
CA TYR A 85 5.84 -23.31 10.83
C TYR A 85 7.35 -23.23 11.11
N LYS A 86 8.22 -23.38 10.11
CA LYS A 86 9.67 -23.41 10.35
C LYS A 86 10.30 -22.01 10.45
N ASN A 87 9.72 -21.02 9.78
CA ASN A 87 10.19 -19.63 9.76
C ASN A 87 8.99 -18.66 9.68
N TYR A 88 8.13 -18.67 10.71
CA TYR A 88 7.01 -17.74 10.74
C TYR A 88 7.51 -16.31 11.02
N ILE A 89 6.96 -15.33 10.30
CA ILE A 89 7.18 -13.90 10.53
C ILE A 89 5.87 -13.37 11.11
N LYS A 90 5.95 -12.51 12.14
CA LYS A 90 4.76 -11.83 12.66
C LYS A 90 4.63 -10.44 12.04
N PHE A 91 3.42 -9.90 12.09
CA PHE A 91 3.16 -8.54 11.64
C PHE A 91 4.04 -7.50 12.37
N LYS A 92 4.29 -7.67 13.67
CA LYS A 92 5.22 -6.81 14.42
C LYS A 92 6.64 -6.78 13.85
N ASP A 93 7.08 -7.86 13.21
CA ASP A 93 8.44 -7.97 12.65
C ASP A 93 8.56 -7.27 11.29
N ILE A 94 7.44 -6.86 10.69
CA ILE A 94 7.37 -6.17 9.40
C ILE A 94 6.83 -4.74 9.51
N ASP A 95 6.37 -4.31 10.68
CA ASP A 95 5.99 -2.92 10.94
C ASP A 95 7.20 -2.00 10.73
N GLY A 96 7.04 -0.98 9.89
CA GLY A 96 8.11 -0.05 9.54
C GLY A 96 9.12 -0.59 8.51
N LYS A 97 8.93 -1.79 7.95
CA LYS A 97 9.82 -2.30 6.88
C LYS A 97 9.44 -1.73 5.52
N ALA A 98 10.47 -1.45 4.73
CA ALA A 98 10.34 -1.10 3.32
C ALA A 98 9.88 -2.29 2.48
N LEU A 99 8.98 -2.03 1.53
CA LEU A 99 8.57 -2.97 0.51
C LEU A 99 9.71 -3.18 -0.49
N SER A 100 10.02 -4.44 -0.75
CA SER A 100 10.92 -4.81 -1.84
C SER A 100 10.18 -4.70 -3.18
N LEU A 101 10.37 -3.58 -3.87
CA LEU A 101 9.82 -3.35 -5.20
C LEU A 101 10.81 -3.80 -6.28
N PRO A 102 10.33 -4.30 -7.44
CA PRO A 102 11.17 -4.47 -8.61
C PRO A 102 11.76 -3.13 -9.07
N LEU A 103 12.96 -3.17 -9.65
CA LEU A 103 13.65 -1.96 -10.13
C LEU A 103 12.75 -1.18 -11.10
N ASN A 104 12.60 0.13 -10.87
CA ASN A 104 11.79 1.06 -11.68
C ASN A 104 10.28 0.73 -11.77
N VAL A 105 9.75 -0.14 -10.91
CA VAL A 105 8.32 -0.45 -10.86
C VAL A 105 7.73 0.10 -9.57
N TYR A 106 7.06 1.23 -9.69
CA TYR A 106 6.39 1.88 -8.55
C TYR A 106 4.87 1.86 -8.72
N PRO A 107 4.14 1.41 -7.68
CA PRO A 107 2.69 1.51 -7.67
C PRO A 107 2.24 2.98 -7.74
N PHE A 108 0.98 3.20 -8.09
CA PHE A 108 0.39 4.54 -8.10
C PHE A 108 0.36 5.13 -6.67
N ARG A 109 1.34 6.00 -6.38
CA ARG A 109 1.54 6.61 -5.06
C ARG A 109 0.30 7.37 -4.57
N ARG A 110 -0.41 8.05 -5.47
CA ARG A 110 -1.64 8.79 -5.15
C ARG A 110 -2.75 7.86 -4.63
N LEU A 111 -2.91 6.70 -5.25
CA LEU A 111 -3.89 5.69 -4.82
C LEU A 111 -3.49 5.04 -3.49
N LEU A 112 -2.20 4.74 -3.31
CA LEU A 112 -1.71 4.21 -2.04
C LEU A 112 -1.88 5.22 -0.90
N ASN A 113 -1.58 6.49 -1.15
CA ASN A 113 -1.75 7.56 -0.18
C ASN A 113 -3.22 7.70 0.21
N TRP A 114 -4.13 7.73 -0.78
CA TRP A 114 -5.56 7.75 -0.52
C TRP A 114 -6.01 6.58 0.35
N ASP A 115 -5.63 5.36 0.00
CA ASP A 115 -6.00 4.19 0.80
C ASP A 115 -5.40 4.25 2.21
N ALA A 116 -4.15 4.72 2.34
CA ALA A 116 -3.51 4.91 3.63
C ALA A 116 -4.24 5.95 4.51
N ARG A 117 -4.76 7.03 3.92
CA ARG A 117 -5.63 8.00 4.60
C ARG A 117 -6.95 7.38 5.03
N CYS A 118 -7.62 6.65 4.14
CA CYS A 118 -8.84 5.92 4.48
C CYS A 118 -8.62 4.92 5.63
N ALA A 119 -7.48 4.20 5.62
CA ALA A 119 -7.13 3.26 6.67
C ALA A 119 -6.81 3.99 7.99
N HIS A 120 -6.12 5.13 7.95
CA HIS A 120 -5.82 5.95 9.12
C HIS A 120 -7.08 6.51 9.78
N GLU A 121 -7.98 7.10 8.99
CA GLU A 121 -9.27 7.59 9.47
C GLU A 121 -10.12 6.47 10.07
N TYR A 122 -10.12 5.29 9.42
CA TYR A 122 -10.79 4.11 9.95
C TYR A 122 -10.23 3.69 11.32
N ALA A 123 -8.89 3.64 11.44
CA ALA A 123 -8.20 3.30 12.68
C ALA A 123 -8.46 4.32 13.80
N LYS A 124 -8.53 5.63 13.47
CA LYS A 124 -8.94 6.69 14.40
C LYS A 124 -10.37 6.46 14.91
N ASN A 125 -11.31 6.24 14.00
CA ASN A 125 -12.72 5.98 14.34
C ASN A 125 -12.89 4.73 15.22
N LYS A 126 -12.06 3.71 15.01
CA LYS A 126 -12.02 2.49 15.82
C LYS A 126 -11.21 2.63 17.12
N LYS A 127 -10.57 3.77 17.36
CA LYS A 127 -9.70 4.04 18.51
C LYS A 127 -8.53 3.05 18.60
N TRP A 128 -8.06 2.57 17.45
CA TRP A 128 -6.87 1.70 17.36
C TRP A 128 -5.57 2.49 17.48
N ILE A 129 -5.62 3.75 17.07
CA ILE A 129 -4.53 4.71 17.16
C ILE A 129 -4.99 5.96 17.92
N PRO A 130 -4.06 6.72 18.53
CA PRO A 130 -4.38 7.96 19.21
C PRO A 130 -5.01 9.00 18.26
N GLU A 131 -5.88 9.87 18.78
CA GLU A 131 -6.48 10.97 17.99
C GLU A 131 -5.42 11.93 17.42
N ASN A 132 -4.35 12.14 18.19
CA ASN A 132 -3.20 12.97 17.82
C ASN A 132 -2.11 12.19 17.06
N ASP A 133 -2.40 11.01 16.51
CA ASP A 133 -1.43 10.29 15.68
C ASP A 133 -1.10 11.14 14.44
N ASN A 134 0.15 11.60 14.38
CA ASN A 134 0.66 12.39 13.28
C ASN A 134 0.80 11.46 12.07
N PHE A 135 -0.13 11.59 11.11
CA PHE A 135 -0.07 10.87 9.87
C PHE A 135 0.70 11.73 8.88
N GLU A 136 1.96 11.40 8.66
CA GLU A 136 2.73 11.99 7.58
C GLU A 136 2.21 11.44 6.24
N ASP A 137 1.13 12.03 5.72
CA ASP A 137 0.65 11.77 4.36
C ASP A 137 1.30 12.76 3.39
N PHE A 138 2.15 12.23 2.52
CA PHE A 138 2.86 13.04 1.53
C PHE A 138 2.01 13.26 0.27
N TYR A 139 0.80 13.81 0.44
CA TYR A 139 -0.08 14.14 -0.69
C TYR A 139 0.52 15.25 -1.58
N ASP A 140 1.26 16.18 -0.99
CA ASP A 140 1.73 17.40 -1.65
C ASP A 140 3.05 17.28 -2.42
N LEU A 141 3.83 16.20 -2.26
CA LEU A 141 5.18 16.10 -2.82
C LEU A 141 5.29 15.20 -4.06
N SER A 142 4.27 14.42 -4.43
CA SER A 142 4.41 13.40 -5.48
C SER A 142 4.47 13.94 -6.91
N ASP A 143 4.10 15.20 -7.12
CA ASP A 143 3.94 15.79 -8.46
C ASP A 143 4.98 16.85 -8.81
N LEU A 144 5.82 17.28 -7.85
CA LEU A 144 6.89 18.27 -8.10
C LEU A 144 8.26 17.62 -8.31
N VAL A 145 8.40 16.33 -8.03
CA VAL A 145 9.64 15.60 -8.24
C VAL A 145 9.35 14.42 -9.17
N SER A 146 9.55 14.65 -10.48
CA SER A 146 9.66 13.57 -11.46
C SER A 146 10.72 12.59 -10.96
N LEU A 147 10.30 11.36 -10.63
CA LEU A 147 11.25 10.29 -10.38
C LEU A 147 11.73 9.73 -11.71
N PRO A 148 12.99 9.25 -11.81
CA PRO A 148 13.46 8.58 -13.01
C PRO A 148 12.54 7.40 -13.35
N GLY A 149 11.85 7.50 -14.50
CA GLY A 149 10.85 6.52 -14.97
C GLY A 149 9.42 7.04 -15.09
N ASP A 150 9.09 8.21 -14.54
CA ASP A 150 7.78 8.85 -14.80
C ASP A 150 7.70 9.45 -16.23
N ASP A 151 8.84 9.63 -16.92
CA ASP A 151 8.95 10.25 -18.27
C ASP A 151 8.82 9.28 -19.46
N LEU A 152 8.55 7.98 -19.26
CA LEU A 152 8.54 7.02 -20.39
C LEU A 152 7.31 7.10 -21.31
N ASN A 153 6.49 8.16 -21.26
CA ASN A 153 5.27 8.26 -22.06
C ASN A 153 5.04 9.62 -22.73
N GLU A 154 6.07 10.41 -22.98
CA GLU A 154 5.95 11.59 -23.84
C GLU A 154 7.16 11.76 -24.75
N GLN A 155 7.28 10.92 -25.79
CA GLN A 155 7.64 11.33 -27.16
C GLN A 155 7.89 10.10 -28.05
N GLU A 156 7.52 10.26 -29.33
CA GLU A 156 7.79 9.37 -30.47
C GLU A 156 6.78 8.25 -30.77
N ILE A 157 5.59 8.66 -31.23
CA ILE A 157 5.01 8.03 -32.42
C ILE A 157 4.64 9.17 -33.38
N TYR A 158 5.49 9.42 -34.38
CA TYR A 158 5.13 10.07 -35.64
C TYR A 158 5.10 9.01 -36.74
#